data_AF-A0A3C1UGE6-F1
#
_entry.id   AF-A0A3C1UGE6-F1
#
_cell.length_a   1.000
_cell.length_b   1.000
_cell.length_c   1.000
_cell.angle_alpha   90.00
_cell.angle_beta   90.00
_cell.angle_gamma   90.00
#
_symmetry.space_group_name_H-M   'P 1'
#
loop_
_entity.id
_entity.type
_entity.pdbx_description
1 polymer ?
#
loop_
_entity_poly.entity_id
_entity_poly.type
_entity_poly.pdbx_seq_one_letter_code
_entity_poly.pdbx_strand_id
1 'polypeptide(L)'
;KERKIRAFYKKVLRLCNGEKAISEGAFFDLMYVNYHNLNPNKQYLYLRHYENETLLIAVNFDSQDATVYADIPQHAFDFLKIDSGTYFMKELISGKQKTVEFSSNAKFELHIPAHNGVVWKIVK
;
A
#
# COMPACT_ATOMS: atom_id res chain seq x y z
N LYS A 1 2.16 -17.12 -21.02
CA LYS A 1 1.40 -16.67 -19.82
C LYS A 1 2.14 -17.05 -18.53
N GLU A 2 2.55 -18.32 -18.38
CA GLU A 2 3.28 -18.84 -17.21
C GLU A 2 4.59 -18.10 -16.86
N ARG A 3 5.45 -17.80 -17.85
CA ARG A 3 6.70 -17.05 -17.61
C ARG A 3 6.50 -15.68 -16.96
N LYS A 4 5.43 -14.96 -17.33
CA LYS A 4 5.11 -13.63 -16.77
C LYS A 4 4.62 -13.75 -15.33
N ILE A 5 3.73 -14.70 -15.07
CA ILE A 5 3.21 -15.00 -13.73
C ILE A 5 4.37 -15.40 -12.79
N ARG A 6 5.25 -16.31 -13.24
CA ARG A 6 6.43 -16.72 -12.48
C ARG A 6 7.36 -15.55 -12.17
N ALA A 7 7.59 -14.64 -13.13
CA ALA A 7 8.40 -13.45 -12.91
C ALA A 7 7.78 -12.53 -11.86
N PHE A 8 6.46 -12.33 -11.90
CA PHE A 8 5.73 -11.56 -10.89
C PHE A 8 5.84 -12.17 -9.49
N TYR A 9 5.53 -13.45 -9.32
CA TYR A 9 5.65 -14.11 -8.01
C TYR A 9 7.09 -14.12 -7.50
N LYS A 10 8.09 -14.30 -8.38
CA LYS A 10 9.50 -14.17 -8.00
C LYS A 10 9.81 -12.77 -7.47
N LYS A 11 9.19 -11.72 -8.03
CA LYS A 11 9.32 -10.35 -7.54
C LYS A 11 8.67 -10.19 -6.17
N VAL A 12 7.43 -10.66 -6.00
CA VAL A 12 6.72 -10.61 -4.71
C VAL A 12 7.51 -11.32 -3.60
N LEU A 13 7.98 -12.55 -3.85
CA LEU A 13 8.76 -13.30 -2.87
C LEU A 13 10.09 -12.60 -2.50
N ARG A 14 10.74 -11.94 -3.46
CA ARG A 14 11.93 -11.13 -3.19
C ARG A 14 11.60 -9.92 -2.32
N LEU A 15 10.46 -9.28 -2.53
CA LEU A 15 10.02 -8.18 -1.67
C LEU A 15 9.75 -8.67 -0.26
N CYS A 16 9.05 -9.80 -0.08
CA CYS A 16 8.80 -10.36 1.25
C CYS A 16 10.08 -10.67 2.03
N ASN A 17 11.16 -11.05 1.34
CA ASN A 17 12.45 -11.36 1.96
C ASN A 17 13.40 -10.15 2.08
N GLY A 18 13.14 -9.07 1.35
CA GLY A 18 14.02 -7.89 1.30
C GLY A 18 13.49 -6.67 2.04
N GLU A 19 12.18 -6.58 2.25
CA GLU A 19 11.51 -5.46 2.90
C GLU A 19 11.10 -5.86 4.32
N LYS A 20 11.81 -5.36 5.33
CA LYS A 20 11.52 -5.68 6.74
C LYS A 20 10.13 -5.26 7.17
N ALA A 21 9.61 -4.16 6.64
CA ALA A 21 8.22 -3.78 6.86
C ALA A 21 7.22 -4.84 6.37
N ILE A 22 7.57 -5.68 5.38
CA ILE A 22 6.72 -6.81 4.97
C ILE A 22 6.88 -7.98 5.94
N SER A 23 8.08 -8.36 6.36
CA SER A 23 8.29 -9.55 7.20
C SER A 23 7.98 -9.33 8.69
N GLU A 24 8.36 -8.17 9.22
CA GLU A 24 8.43 -7.85 10.65
C GLU A 24 7.62 -6.61 11.03
N GLY A 25 7.07 -5.89 10.03
CA GLY A 25 6.35 -4.66 10.28
C GLY A 25 5.02 -4.83 11.02
N ALA A 26 4.72 -3.86 11.89
CA ALA A 26 3.43 -3.71 12.53
C ALA A 26 2.35 -3.55 11.45
N PHE A 27 1.27 -4.33 11.58
CA PHE A 27 0.14 -4.30 10.67
C PHE A 27 -0.94 -3.34 11.18
N PHE A 28 -1.49 -2.51 10.29
CA PHE A 28 -2.63 -1.64 10.61
C PHE A 28 -3.66 -1.73 9.48
N ASP A 29 -4.89 -2.12 9.83
CA ASP A 29 -5.99 -2.21 8.88
C ASP A 29 -6.58 -0.82 8.58
N LEU A 30 -6.83 -0.52 7.30
CA LEU A 30 -7.46 0.72 6.86
C LEU A 30 -8.89 0.52 6.34
N MET A 31 -9.39 -0.71 6.30
CA MET A 31 -10.70 -1.03 5.75
C MET A 31 -11.85 -0.32 6.47
N TYR A 32 -11.76 -0.19 7.80
CA TYR A 32 -12.84 0.38 8.61
C TYR A 32 -13.17 1.86 8.29
N VAL A 33 -12.20 2.62 7.79
CA VAL A 33 -12.41 4.02 7.35
C VAL A 33 -12.80 4.09 5.88
N ASN A 34 -12.41 3.11 5.09
CA ASN A 34 -12.48 3.17 3.63
C ASN A 34 -13.67 2.43 3.01
N TYR A 35 -14.60 1.89 3.81
CA TYR A 35 -15.79 1.16 3.31
C TYR A 35 -16.59 1.90 2.22
N HIS A 36 -16.59 3.24 2.24
CA HIS A 36 -17.29 4.07 1.24
C HIS A 36 -16.43 4.46 0.04
N ASN A 37 -15.10 4.29 0.12
CA ASN A 37 -14.15 4.70 -0.93
C ASN A 37 -13.66 3.54 -1.81
N LEU A 38 -13.99 2.30 -1.44
CA LEU A 38 -13.63 1.09 -2.18
C LEU A 38 -14.74 0.03 -2.03
N ASN A 39 -14.71 -1.01 -2.85
CA ASN A 39 -15.56 -2.19 -2.69
C ASN A 39 -14.91 -3.16 -1.68
N PRO A 40 -15.43 -3.30 -0.46
CA PRO A 40 -14.79 -4.09 0.60
C PRO A 40 -14.76 -5.59 0.30
N ASN A 41 -15.59 -6.07 -0.61
CA ASN A 41 -15.61 -7.48 -1.01
C ASN A 41 -14.54 -7.80 -2.05
N LYS A 42 -13.89 -6.79 -2.63
CA LYS A 42 -13.00 -6.93 -3.78
C LYS A 42 -11.68 -6.19 -3.64
N GLN A 43 -11.62 -5.12 -2.85
CA GLN A 43 -10.38 -4.42 -2.55
C GLN A 43 -10.04 -4.52 -1.07
N TYR A 44 -8.74 -4.53 -0.79
CA TYR A 44 -8.22 -4.56 0.56
C TYR A 44 -7.07 -3.57 0.71
N LEU A 45 -7.11 -2.74 1.76
CA LEU A 45 -6.19 -1.64 1.99
C LEU A 45 -5.66 -1.70 3.43
N TYR A 46 -4.33 -1.64 3.58
CA TYR A 46 -3.70 -1.70 4.89
C TYR A 46 -2.30 -1.08 4.88
N LEU A 47 -1.77 -0.81 6.07
CA LEU A 47 -0.40 -0.37 6.28
C LEU A 47 0.44 -1.50 6.87
N ARG A 48 1.73 -1.49 6.53
CA ARG A 48 2.77 -2.09 7.35
C ARG A 48 3.86 -1.09 7.68
N HIS A 49 4.35 -1.11 8.90
CA HIS A 49 5.37 -0.15 9.35
C HIS A 49 6.46 -0.85 10.15
N TYR A 50 7.72 -0.53 9.85
CA TYR A 50 8.87 -1.05 10.56
C TYR A 50 9.96 0.04 10.60
N GLU A 51 10.38 0.41 11.81
CA GLU A 51 11.37 1.48 12.05
C GLU A 51 11.02 2.80 11.34
N ASN A 52 11.72 3.16 10.27
CA ASN A 52 11.49 4.39 9.50
C ASN A 52 10.79 4.13 8.15
N GLU A 53 10.35 2.90 7.91
CA GLU A 53 9.74 2.48 6.65
C GLU A 53 8.25 2.20 6.83
N THR A 54 7.43 2.79 5.96
CA THR A 54 5.99 2.52 5.92
C THR A 54 5.59 2.05 4.53
N LEU A 55 4.82 0.98 4.48
CA LEU A 55 4.24 0.42 3.27
C LEU A 55 2.73 0.63 3.29
N LEU A 56 2.22 1.36 2.29
CA LEU A 56 0.81 1.40 1.96
C LEU A 56 0.51 0.36 0.91
N ILE A 57 -0.26 -0.65 1.29
CA ILE A 57 -0.55 -1.81 0.45
C ILE A 57 -2.02 -1.84 0.10
N ALA A 58 -2.31 -1.97 -1.19
CA ALA A 58 -3.66 -2.12 -1.69
C ALA A 58 -3.74 -3.26 -2.70
N VAL A 59 -4.77 -4.09 -2.55
CA VAL A 59 -4.97 -5.30 -3.36
C VAL A 59 -6.36 -5.24 -3.98
N ASN A 60 -6.46 -5.66 -5.24
CA ASN A 60 -7.71 -5.77 -5.98
C ASN A 60 -7.90 -7.21 -6.47
N PHE A 61 -8.92 -7.86 -5.91
CA PHE A 61 -9.36 -9.20 -6.26
C PHE A 61 -10.38 -9.22 -7.40
N ASP A 62 -10.86 -8.04 -7.84
CA ASP A 62 -11.76 -7.93 -8.99
C ASP A 62 -11.03 -8.22 -10.31
N SER A 63 -11.81 -8.61 -11.31
CA SER A 63 -11.40 -8.76 -12.71
C SER A 63 -11.32 -7.44 -13.49
N GLN A 64 -11.76 -6.34 -12.86
CA GLN A 64 -11.65 -4.98 -13.40
C GLN A 64 -10.64 -4.17 -12.60
N ASP A 65 -10.00 -3.20 -13.25
CA ASP A 65 -9.13 -2.24 -12.57
C ASP A 65 -9.94 -1.40 -11.58
N ALA A 66 -9.32 -1.02 -10.48
CA ALA A 66 -9.94 -0.19 -9.45
C ALA A 66 -9.11 1.06 -9.17
N THR A 67 -9.77 2.20 -9.06
CA THR A 67 -9.19 3.41 -8.49
C THR A 67 -9.79 3.62 -7.11
N VAL A 68 -8.93 3.61 -6.08
CA VAL A 68 -9.31 3.75 -4.67
C VAL A 68 -8.71 5.04 -4.13
N TYR A 69 -9.50 5.77 -3.34
CA TYR A 69 -9.04 6.94 -2.59
C TYR A 69 -8.86 6.54 -1.13
N ALA A 70 -7.63 6.24 -0.75
CA ALA A 70 -7.28 5.80 0.59
C ALA A 70 -7.32 6.98 1.57
N ASP A 71 -8.25 6.93 2.52
CA ASP A 71 -8.29 7.78 3.71
C ASP A 71 -7.49 7.09 4.83
N ILE A 72 -6.45 7.76 5.32
CA ILE A 72 -5.60 7.25 6.39
C ILE A 72 -5.91 8.07 7.65
N PRO A 73 -6.54 7.48 8.68
CA PRO A 73 -6.97 8.23 9.86
C PRO A 73 -5.77 8.69 10.68
N GLN A 74 -5.92 9.80 11.42
CA GLN A 74 -4.90 10.29 12.36
C GLN A 74 -4.42 9.20 13.34
N HIS A 75 -5.33 8.33 13.77
CA HIS A 75 -5.01 7.18 14.62
C HIS A 75 -3.92 6.27 14.04
N ALA A 76 -3.85 6.08 12.71
CA ALA A 76 -2.80 5.27 12.09
C ALA A 76 -1.42 5.93 12.25
N PHE A 77 -1.34 7.25 12.10
CA PHE A 77 -0.12 8.03 12.31
C PHE A 77 0.32 7.97 13.78
N ASP A 78 -0.62 8.14 14.70
CA ASP A 78 -0.33 8.15 16.14
C ASP A 78 0.11 6.78 16.67
N PHE A 79 -0.52 5.72 16.16
CA PHE A 79 -0.23 4.33 16.54
C PHE A 79 1.10 3.86 15.96
N LEU A 80 1.35 4.11 14.67
CA LEU A 80 2.57 3.70 13.97
C LEU A 80 3.72 4.70 14.13
N LYS A 81 3.51 5.83 14.83
CA LYS A 81 4.50 6.91 15.02
C LYS A 81 5.04 7.46 13.70
N ILE A 82 4.15 7.61 12.72
CA ILE A 82 4.46 8.18 11.41
C ILE A 82 4.20 9.68 11.48
N ASP A 83 5.18 10.49 11.07
CA ASP A 83 4.97 11.93 10.95
C ASP A 83 4.18 12.25 9.68
N SER A 84 3.23 13.17 9.78
CA SER A 84 2.58 13.72 8.59
C SER A 84 3.56 14.63 7.83
N GLY A 85 3.51 14.60 6.49
CA GLY A 85 4.35 15.45 5.68
C GLY A 85 4.41 15.05 4.21
N THR A 86 5.28 15.71 3.46
CA THR A 86 5.52 15.39 2.06
C THR A 86 6.60 14.32 1.95
N TYR A 87 6.24 13.18 1.36
CA TYR A 87 7.17 12.05 1.19
C TYR A 87 7.37 11.71 -0.27
N PHE A 88 8.59 11.27 -0.56
CA PHE A 88 8.89 10.59 -1.81
C PHE A 88 8.52 9.12 -1.69
N MET A 89 7.49 8.70 -2.43
CA MET A 89 7.00 7.34 -2.42
C MET A 89 7.49 6.55 -3.62
N LYS A 90 7.87 5.30 -3.39
CA LYS A 90 8.24 4.33 -4.43
C LYS A 90 7.30 3.13 -4.41
N GLU A 91 6.70 2.81 -5.54
CA GLU A 91 5.89 1.61 -5.70
C GLU A 91 6.80 0.43 -6.05
N LEU A 92 6.85 -0.58 -5.18
CA LEU A 92 7.86 -1.64 -5.22
C LEU A 92 7.65 -2.62 -6.38
N ILE A 93 6.42 -2.81 -6.87
CA ILE A 93 6.08 -3.81 -7.89
C ILE A 93 6.28 -3.28 -9.32
N SER A 94 5.94 -2.04 -9.60
CA SER A 94 6.07 -1.38 -10.90
C SER A 94 7.32 -0.51 -10.99
N GLY A 95 7.86 -0.06 -9.85
CA GLY A 95 8.98 0.87 -9.79
C GLY A 95 8.58 2.34 -9.96
N LYS A 96 7.28 2.65 -10.11
CA LYS A 96 6.78 4.02 -10.18
C LYS A 96 7.15 4.80 -8.92
N GLN A 97 7.29 6.11 -9.09
CA GLN A 97 7.64 7.02 -8.00
C GLN A 97 6.73 8.24 -8.07
N LYS A 98 6.36 8.79 -6.92
CA LYS A 98 5.66 10.06 -6.83
C LYS A 98 5.93 10.73 -5.49
N THR A 99 5.93 12.05 -5.49
CA THR A 99 5.93 12.85 -4.28
C THR A 99 4.49 13.15 -3.90
N VAL A 100 4.13 12.92 -2.65
CA VAL A 100 2.77 13.08 -2.14
C VAL A 100 2.76 13.65 -0.74
N GLU A 101 1.67 14.33 -0.42
CA GLU A 101 1.34 14.63 0.97
C GLU A 101 0.78 13.37 1.62
N PHE A 102 1.44 12.90 2.67
CA PHE A 102 1.01 11.78 3.49
C PHE A 102 0.57 12.35 4.84
N SER A 103 -0.72 12.61 4.98
CA SER A 103 -1.34 13.21 6.16
C SER A 103 -2.76 12.68 6.35
N SER A 104 -3.32 12.87 7.54
CA SER A 104 -4.68 12.43 7.86
C SER A 104 -5.79 13.23 7.15
N ASN A 105 -5.43 14.36 6.54
CA ASN A 105 -6.35 15.24 5.80
C ASN A 105 -6.28 15.03 4.29
N ALA A 106 -5.31 14.25 3.81
CA ALA A 106 -5.10 14.00 2.39
C ALA A 106 -5.63 12.62 2.00
N LYS A 107 -6.34 12.57 0.86
CA LYS A 107 -6.74 11.29 0.24
C LYS A 107 -5.62 10.82 -0.67
N PHE A 108 -5.26 9.54 -0.57
CA PHE A 108 -4.24 8.96 -1.43
C PHE A 108 -4.87 8.15 -2.57
N GLU A 109 -4.74 8.67 -3.80
CA GLU A 109 -5.23 7.96 -4.99
C GLU A 109 -4.31 6.77 -5.33
N LEU A 110 -4.95 5.60 -5.45
CA LEU A 110 -4.35 4.31 -5.77
C LEU A 110 -5.06 3.71 -6.98
N HIS A 111 -4.33 3.55 -8.07
CA HIS A 111 -4.78 2.72 -9.18
C HIS A 111 -4.24 1.29 -9.01
N ILE A 112 -5.15 0.32 -8.93
CA ILE A 112 -4.87 -1.09 -8.67
C ILE A 112 -5.41 -1.92 -9.83
N PRO A 113 -4.53 -2.52 -10.66
CA PRO A 113 -4.97 -3.34 -11.78
C PRO A 113 -5.79 -4.55 -11.33
N ALA A 114 -6.61 -5.09 -12.23
CA ALA A 114 -7.36 -6.32 -12.04
C ALA A 114 -6.47 -7.46 -11.53
N HIS A 115 -6.96 -8.20 -10.53
CA HIS A 115 -6.26 -9.33 -9.89
C HIS A 115 -4.82 -9.04 -9.47
N ASN A 116 -4.55 -7.81 -9.00
CA ASN A 116 -3.21 -7.36 -8.68
C ASN A 116 -3.18 -6.52 -7.40
N GLY A 117 -1.99 -6.12 -6.97
CA GLY A 117 -1.79 -5.20 -5.86
C GLY A 117 -0.70 -4.17 -6.16
N VAL A 118 -0.67 -3.13 -5.34
CA VAL A 118 0.35 -2.09 -5.35
C VAL A 118 0.92 -1.95 -3.94
N VAL A 119 2.23 -1.73 -3.85
CA VAL A 119 2.95 -1.58 -2.58
C VAL A 119 3.74 -0.29 -2.64
N TRP A 120 3.20 0.76 -2.05
CA TRP A 120 3.86 2.07 -1.99
C TRP A 120 4.68 2.18 -0.71
N LYS A 121 5.99 2.38 -0.86
CA LYS A 121 6.93 2.56 0.24
C LYS A 121 7.25 4.02 0.48
N ILE A 122 7.20 4.42 1.74
CA ILE A 122 7.74 5.66 2.31
C ILE A 122 8.94 5.29 3.16
N VAL A 123 10.00 6.09 3.06
CA VAL A 123 11.14 6.07 4.00
C VAL A 123 11.27 7.47 4.58
N LYS A 124 11.40 7.55 5.89
CA LYS A 124 11.76 8.76 6.62
C LYS A 124 13.27 8.85 6.80
#